data_AF-A0A520RAN6-F1
#
_entry.id   AF-A0A520RAN6-F1
#
_cell.length_a   1.000
_cell.length_b   1.000
_cell.length_c   1.000
_cell.angle_alpha   90.00
_cell.angle_beta   90.00
_cell.angle_gamma   90.00
#
_symmetry.space_group_name_H-M   'P 1'
#
loop_
_entity.id
_entity.type
_entity.pdbx_description
1 polymer ?
#
loop_
_entity_poly.entity_id
_entity_poly.type
_entity_poly.pdbx_seq_one_letter_code
_entity_poly.pdbx_strand_id
1 'polypeptide(L)'
;MVAQFVRQQCRLQNTPLGALTLAFGLSVIPLTSSAQQSTQYGPFELHHSIVYTTFLTPDIAAEYGITRGADKAILTLSVRDTTSGEIAGRPMSIEGRTWDLITGGALRVKEIREGRATYYIVPFEFLDREYRFFEFEFQPEGADTVYEHTMKVQLWRQE
;
A
#
# COMPACT_ATOMS: atom_id res chain seq x y z
N MET A 1 71.90 21.71 -24.78
CA MET A 1 71.26 21.28 -26.04
C MET A 1 70.72 19.88 -25.83
N VAL A 2 69.40 19.74 -25.99
CA VAL A 2 68.61 18.53 -26.33
C VAL A 2 68.70 17.29 -25.41
N ALA A 3 67.55 17.04 -24.77
CA ALA A 3 66.83 15.79 -24.52
C ALA A 3 67.57 14.44 -24.63
N GLN A 4 67.24 13.53 -23.70
CA GLN A 4 66.35 12.40 -23.98
C GLN A 4 66.32 11.41 -22.80
N PHE A 5 65.15 10.78 -22.63
CA PHE A 5 64.99 9.35 -22.31
C PHE A 5 65.43 8.89 -20.91
N VAL A 6 64.90 7.84 -20.29
CA VAL A 6 63.74 6.95 -20.44
C VAL A 6 63.86 5.98 -19.26
N ARG A 7 62.73 5.42 -18.82
CA ARG A 7 62.59 4.16 -18.07
C ARG A 7 63.33 4.02 -16.72
N GLN A 8 62.58 3.89 -15.65
CA GLN A 8 62.01 2.62 -15.13
C GLN A 8 63.01 1.85 -14.26
N GLN A 9 62.58 1.70 -12.99
CA GLN A 9 62.89 0.65 -12.02
C GLN A 9 64.20 0.77 -11.22
N CYS A 10 64.09 1.39 -10.03
CA CYS A 10 64.81 0.90 -8.86
C CYS A 10 63.91 -0.12 -8.14
N ARG A 11 64.36 -1.36 -8.12
CA ARG A 11 63.89 -2.43 -7.23
C ARG A 11 64.25 -2.12 -5.77
N LEU A 12 63.69 -2.98 -4.89
CA LEU A 12 64.13 -3.39 -3.56
C LEU A 12 63.38 -2.66 -2.44
N GLN A 13 62.32 -3.28 -1.90
CA GLN A 13 62.30 -4.36 -0.91
C GLN A 13 62.22 -3.82 0.53
N ASN A 14 61.22 -4.35 1.24
CA ASN A 14 61.15 -4.54 2.69
C ASN A 14 60.60 -3.36 3.50
N THR A 15 59.37 -3.49 4.01
CA THR A 15 59.16 -3.85 5.43
C THR A 15 57.68 -4.16 5.71
N PRO A 16 57.38 -5.08 6.65
CA PRO A 16 56.04 -5.57 6.96
C PRO A 16 55.38 -4.77 8.10
N LEU A 17 54.09 -5.03 8.33
CA LEU A 17 53.19 -4.47 9.35
C LEU A 17 52.44 -3.20 8.94
N GLY A 18 51.25 -3.42 8.40
CA GLY A 18 50.23 -2.40 8.23
C GLY A 18 48.97 -2.93 7.56
N ALA A 19 48.59 -4.18 7.84
CA ALA A 19 47.35 -4.75 7.32
C ALA A 19 46.16 -4.23 8.15
N LEU A 20 45.75 -2.99 7.89
CA LEU A 20 44.47 -2.46 8.35
C LEU A 20 43.45 -2.63 7.21
N THR A 21 43.03 -3.87 6.97
CA THR A 21 41.86 -4.15 6.13
C THR A 21 40.61 -3.68 6.86
N LEU A 22 40.15 -2.48 6.52
CA LEU A 22 38.84 -1.94 6.88
C LEU A 22 37.77 -2.77 6.13
N ALA A 23 37.41 -3.93 6.69
CA ALA A 23 36.38 -4.79 6.11
C ALA A 23 35.01 -4.12 6.27
N PHE A 24 34.49 -3.72 5.11
CA PHE A 24 33.21 -3.09 4.83
C PHE A 24 32.06 -4.02 5.25
N GLY A 25 31.59 -3.91 6.50
CA GLY A 25 30.39 -4.59 6.98
C GLY A 25 29.13 -3.82 6.56
N LEU A 26 28.75 -3.89 5.28
CA LEU A 26 27.48 -3.36 4.80
C LEU A 26 26.35 -4.29 5.27
N SER A 27 25.91 -4.10 6.51
CA SER A 27 24.73 -4.77 7.05
C SER A 27 23.51 -4.32 6.24
N VAL A 28 22.96 -5.22 5.43
CA VAL A 28 21.72 -4.98 4.69
C VAL A 28 20.58 -4.95 5.70
N ILE A 29 20.14 -3.74 6.06
CA ILE A 29 18.93 -3.56 6.85
C ILE A 29 17.74 -3.92 5.95
N PRO A 30 16.89 -4.90 6.32
CA PRO A 30 15.68 -5.15 5.55
C PRO A 30 14.80 -3.90 5.60
N LEU A 31 14.54 -3.32 4.43
CA LEU A 31 13.53 -2.26 4.26
C LEU A 31 12.17 -2.91 4.49
N THR A 32 11.61 -2.74 5.69
CA THR A 32 10.21 -3.11 5.93
C THR A 32 9.33 -2.18 5.11
N SER A 33 8.87 -2.68 3.97
CA SER A 33 7.87 -2.04 3.11
C SER A 33 6.58 -1.80 3.91
N SER A 34 6.12 -0.55 3.99
CA SER A 34 4.79 -0.18 4.50
C SER A 34 3.71 -0.80 3.58
N ALA A 35 3.08 -1.90 3.99
CA ALA A 35 1.88 -2.01 4.84
C ALA A 35 0.56 -1.86 4.07
N GLN A 36 0.34 -2.70 3.05
CA GLN A 36 -1.02 -3.08 2.68
C GLN A 36 -1.65 -3.77 3.89
N GLN A 37 -2.71 -3.18 4.44
CA GLN A 37 -3.37 -3.74 5.62
C GLN A 37 -4.27 -4.89 5.18
N SER A 38 -4.12 -6.04 5.83
CA SER A 38 -4.99 -7.18 5.60
C SER A 38 -5.43 -7.82 6.91
N THR A 39 -6.55 -8.52 6.87
CA THR A 39 -7.10 -9.24 8.00
C THR A 39 -7.61 -10.59 7.51
N GLN A 40 -7.21 -11.65 8.20
CA GLN A 40 -7.56 -13.00 7.83
C GLN A 40 -8.87 -13.44 8.48
N TYR A 41 -9.72 -14.07 7.70
CA TYR A 41 -11.05 -14.55 8.02
C TYR A 41 -11.20 -15.99 7.55
N GLY A 42 -10.70 -16.94 8.34
CA GLY A 42 -10.65 -18.35 7.95
C GLY A 42 -9.86 -18.53 6.65
N PRO A 43 -10.45 -19.08 5.56
CA PRO A 43 -9.78 -19.25 4.28
C PRO A 43 -9.67 -17.95 3.47
N PHE A 44 -10.30 -16.87 3.92
CA PHE A 44 -10.32 -15.59 3.22
C PHE A 44 -9.37 -14.58 3.83
N GLU A 45 -8.81 -13.70 3.00
CA GLU A 45 -8.01 -12.56 3.44
C GLU A 45 -8.63 -11.29 2.86
N LEU A 46 -9.09 -10.40 3.75
CA LEU A 46 -9.59 -9.08 3.39
C LEU A 46 -8.40 -8.11 3.35
N HIS A 47 -8.09 -7.59 2.18
CA HIS A 47 -7.19 -6.46 2.02
C HIS A 47 -7.98 -5.15 2.00
N HIS A 48 -7.47 -4.18 2.73
CA HIS A 48 -8.00 -2.82 2.74
C HIS A 48 -6.87 -1.80 2.64
N SER A 49 -7.14 -0.70 1.94
CA SER A 49 -6.20 0.42 1.84
C SER A 49 -6.94 1.73 1.69
N ILE A 50 -6.36 2.80 2.23
CA ILE A 50 -6.90 4.14 2.10
C ILE A 50 -5.93 5.00 1.29
N VAL A 51 -6.46 5.65 0.25
CA VAL A 51 -5.68 6.46 -0.68
C VAL A 51 -6.34 7.82 -0.86
N TYR A 52 -5.56 8.89 -0.77
CA TYR A 52 -6.03 10.23 -1.08
C TYR A 52 -6.29 10.38 -2.57
N THR A 53 -7.41 11.00 -2.94
CA THR A 53 -7.80 11.18 -4.35
C THR A 53 -6.87 12.13 -5.10
N THR A 54 -6.10 12.96 -4.39
CA THR A 54 -5.05 13.82 -4.98
C THR A 54 -3.97 13.01 -5.70
N PHE A 55 -3.68 11.79 -5.22
CA PHE A 55 -2.70 10.88 -5.82
C PHE A 55 -3.19 10.20 -7.09
N LEU A 56 -4.49 10.22 -7.37
CA LEU A 56 -5.02 9.73 -8.63
C LEU A 56 -4.69 10.73 -9.74
N THR A 57 -4.29 10.21 -10.90
CA THR A 57 -4.24 11.02 -12.11
C THR A 57 -5.65 11.47 -12.50
N PRO A 58 -5.79 12.61 -13.21
CA PRO A 58 -7.10 13.07 -13.69
C PRO A 58 -7.86 12.01 -14.49
N ASP A 59 -7.15 11.27 -15.34
CA ASP A 59 -7.76 10.26 -16.23
C ASP A 59 -8.34 9.09 -15.45
N ILE A 60 -7.59 8.54 -14.48
CA ILE A 60 -8.05 7.43 -13.63
C ILE A 60 -9.23 7.87 -12.75
N ALA A 61 -9.17 9.09 -12.21
CA ALA A 61 -10.28 9.63 -11.44
C ALA A 61 -11.54 9.78 -12.31
N ALA A 62 -11.40 10.26 -13.55
CA ALA A 62 -12.52 10.40 -14.48
C ALA A 62 -13.10 9.04 -14.90
N GLU A 63 -12.24 8.07 -15.22
CA GLU A 63 -12.61 6.70 -15.59
C GLU A 63 -13.48 6.05 -14.52
N TYR A 64 -13.11 6.23 -13.25
CA TYR A 64 -13.84 5.68 -12.12
C TYR A 64 -14.86 6.65 -11.49
N GLY A 65 -15.10 7.83 -12.08
CA GLY A 65 -16.07 8.81 -11.58
C GLY A 65 -15.76 9.32 -10.16
N ILE A 66 -14.48 9.37 -9.81
CA ILE A 66 -13.98 9.83 -8.52
C ILE A 66 -13.73 11.34 -8.60
N THR A 67 -14.31 12.09 -7.67
CA THR A 67 -13.98 13.51 -7.51
C THR A 67 -12.67 13.65 -6.75
N ARG A 68 -11.70 14.35 -7.33
CA ARG A 68 -10.41 14.64 -6.70
C ARG A 68 -10.51 15.85 -5.77
N GLY A 69 -9.82 15.81 -4.63
CA GLY A 69 -9.72 16.95 -3.72
C GLY A 69 -8.82 16.68 -2.52
N ALA A 70 -8.35 17.77 -1.91
CA ALA A 70 -7.50 17.76 -0.71
C ALA A 70 -8.14 17.07 0.51
N ASP A 71 -9.47 17.00 0.51
CA ASP A 71 -10.35 16.50 1.57
C ASP A 71 -11.12 15.24 1.14
N LYS A 72 -10.64 14.54 0.10
CA LYS A 72 -11.29 13.37 -0.49
C LYS A 72 -10.34 12.18 -0.52
N ALA A 73 -10.83 11.05 -0.02
CA ALA A 73 -10.10 9.80 0.02
C ALA A 73 -10.99 8.64 -0.44
N ILE A 74 -10.34 7.52 -0.72
CA ILE A 74 -10.98 6.28 -1.12
C ILE A 74 -10.50 5.18 -0.20
N LEU A 75 -11.44 4.37 0.27
CA LEU A 75 -11.16 3.06 0.83
C LEU A 75 -11.31 2.02 -0.28
N THR A 76 -10.25 1.26 -0.54
CA THR A 76 -10.26 0.11 -1.45
C THR A 76 -10.36 -1.16 -0.62
N LEU A 77 -11.26 -2.06 -1.01
CA LEU A 77 -11.48 -3.36 -0.39
C LEU A 77 -11.36 -4.47 -1.43
N SER A 78 -10.73 -5.58 -1.06
CA SER A 78 -10.73 -6.81 -1.85
C SER A 78 -10.55 -8.02 -0.95
N VAL A 79 -11.26 -9.09 -1.24
CA VAL A 79 -11.06 -10.38 -0.56
C VAL A 79 -10.36 -11.35 -1.50
N ARG A 80 -9.45 -12.15 -0.96
CA ARG A 80 -8.80 -13.26 -1.66
C ARG A 80 -9.04 -14.57 -0.93
N ASP A 81 -9.07 -15.66 -1.68
CA ASP A 81 -9.14 -17.01 -1.12
C ASP A 81 -7.71 -17.58 -1.00
N THR A 82 -7.22 -17.64 0.23
CA THR A 82 -5.86 -18.09 0.55
C THR A 82 -5.63 -19.58 0.30
N THR A 83 -6.70 -20.37 0.18
CA THR A 83 -6.64 -21.83 -0.02
C THR A 83 -6.57 -22.22 -1.50
N SER A 84 -7.19 -21.40 -2.36
CA SER A 84 -7.23 -21.63 -3.81
C SER A 84 -5.91 -21.36 -4.53
N GLY A 85 -4.98 -20.62 -3.90
CA GLY A 85 -3.79 -20.08 -4.55
C GLY A 85 -4.08 -18.94 -5.54
N GLU A 86 -5.34 -18.50 -5.66
CA GLU A 86 -5.74 -17.39 -6.50
C GLU A 86 -5.41 -16.03 -5.86
N ILE A 87 -4.75 -15.17 -6.62
CA ILE A 87 -4.35 -13.82 -6.19
C ILE A 87 -5.39 -12.77 -6.61
N ALA A 88 -6.30 -13.13 -7.51
CA ALA A 88 -7.36 -12.24 -7.97
C ALA A 88 -8.36 -11.97 -6.84
N GLY A 89 -8.85 -10.73 -6.76
CA GLY A 89 -9.91 -10.37 -5.83
C GLY A 89 -11.20 -11.13 -6.17
N ARG A 90 -11.78 -11.82 -5.20
CA ARG A 90 -13.04 -12.53 -5.33
C ARG A 90 -14.21 -11.55 -5.14
N PRO A 91 -15.31 -11.68 -5.90
CA PRO A 91 -16.54 -10.94 -5.64
C PRO A 91 -17.06 -11.17 -4.21
N MET A 92 -17.68 -10.16 -3.63
CA MET A 92 -18.30 -10.22 -2.32
C MET A 92 -19.49 -9.25 -2.22
N SER A 93 -20.47 -9.55 -1.36
CA SER A 93 -21.38 -8.51 -0.89
C SER A 93 -20.70 -7.70 0.20
N ILE A 94 -21.00 -6.39 0.27
CA ILE A 94 -20.47 -5.48 1.29
C ILE A 94 -21.59 -4.52 1.68
N GLU A 95 -21.91 -4.48 2.96
CA GLU A 95 -22.84 -3.51 3.52
C GLU A 95 -22.28 -2.97 4.83
N GLY A 96 -22.50 -1.69 5.10
CA GLY A 96 -21.99 -1.11 6.32
C GLY A 96 -22.13 0.40 6.37
N ARG A 97 -21.40 0.99 7.30
CA ARG A 97 -21.46 2.40 7.64
C ARG A 97 -20.08 2.99 7.86
N THR A 98 -20.00 4.29 7.69
CA THR A 98 -18.82 5.07 8.02
C THR A 98 -19.24 6.37 8.70
N TRP A 99 -18.46 6.81 9.68
CA TRP A 99 -18.77 8.01 10.45
C TRP A 99 -17.51 8.68 10.97
N ASP A 100 -17.65 9.97 11.23
CA ASP A 100 -16.70 10.82 11.93
C ASP A 100 -17.30 11.22 13.30
N LEU A 101 -16.72 12.20 13.99
CA LEU A 101 -17.21 12.64 15.30
C LEU A 101 -18.46 13.54 15.25
N ILE A 102 -18.87 13.98 14.05
CA ILE A 102 -19.94 14.94 13.76
C ILE A 102 -21.05 14.26 12.94
N THR A 103 -20.70 13.52 11.89
CA THR A 103 -21.64 12.93 10.92
C THR A 103 -21.37 11.46 10.64
N GLY A 104 -22.36 10.77 10.10
CA GLY A 104 -22.24 9.38 9.66
C GLY A 104 -23.22 9.02 8.57
N GLY A 105 -22.98 7.90 7.91
CA GLY A 105 -23.83 7.40 6.83
C GLY A 105 -23.47 5.99 6.38
N ALA A 106 -24.25 5.46 5.44
CA ALA A 106 -23.98 4.17 4.83
C ALA A 106 -22.72 4.23 3.94
N LEU A 107 -22.03 3.08 3.80
CA LEU A 107 -20.93 2.95 2.85
C LEU A 107 -21.48 3.02 1.42
N ARG A 108 -20.98 3.99 0.65
CA ARG A 108 -21.26 4.09 -0.78
C ARG A 108 -20.26 3.23 -1.54
N VAL A 109 -20.56 1.94 -1.62
CA VAL A 109 -19.68 0.96 -2.26
C VAL A 109 -19.84 1.00 -3.78
N LYS A 110 -18.74 1.08 -4.51
CA LYS A 110 -18.67 0.93 -5.96
C LYS A 110 -17.82 -0.29 -6.31
N GLU A 111 -18.42 -1.24 -7.02
CA GLU A 111 -17.71 -2.42 -7.53
C GLU A 111 -16.94 -2.10 -8.81
N ILE A 112 -15.72 -2.62 -8.91
CA ILE A 112 -14.83 -2.50 -10.06
C ILE A 112 -14.34 -3.90 -10.42
N ARG A 113 -14.53 -4.27 -11.69
CA ARG A 113 -14.11 -5.56 -12.24
C ARG A 113 -13.00 -5.33 -13.26
N GLU A 114 -11.81 -5.84 -12.95
CA GLU A 114 -10.64 -5.80 -13.84
C GLU A 114 -10.25 -7.25 -14.21
N GLY A 115 -10.66 -7.69 -15.40
CA GLY A 115 -10.43 -9.06 -15.85
C GLY A 115 -11.10 -10.08 -14.94
N ARG A 116 -10.29 -10.80 -14.15
CA ARG A 116 -10.76 -11.80 -13.17
C ARG A 116 -10.78 -11.31 -11.73
N ALA A 117 -10.29 -10.09 -11.47
CA ALA A 117 -10.20 -9.52 -10.14
C ALA A 117 -11.33 -8.53 -9.90
N THR A 118 -11.95 -8.62 -8.73
CA THR A 118 -12.99 -7.71 -8.27
C THR A 118 -12.49 -6.92 -7.07
N TYR A 119 -12.64 -5.60 -7.13
CA TYR A 119 -12.28 -4.66 -6.08
C TYR A 119 -13.46 -3.74 -5.80
N TYR A 120 -13.52 -3.22 -4.59
CA TYR A 120 -14.58 -2.33 -4.16
C TYR A 120 -13.97 -1.02 -3.68
N ILE A 121 -14.48 0.09 -4.22
CA ILE A 121 -14.06 1.43 -3.86
C ILE A 121 -15.18 2.12 -3.10
N VAL A 122 -14.84 2.71 -1.96
CA VAL A 122 -15.73 3.55 -1.17
C VAL A 122 -15.15 4.97 -1.14
N PRO A 123 -15.65 5.90 -1.97
CA PRO A 123 -15.23 7.29 -1.91
C PRO A 123 -15.91 8.01 -0.74
N PHE A 124 -15.15 8.81 -0.02
CA PHE A 124 -15.64 9.62 1.09
C PHE A 124 -14.89 10.94 1.21
N GLU A 125 -15.57 11.92 1.81
CA GLU A 125 -14.99 13.22 2.15
C GLU A 125 -14.65 13.24 3.64
N PHE A 126 -13.62 13.99 4.03
CA PHE A 126 -13.13 14.07 5.41
C PHE A 126 -12.66 15.49 5.79
N LEU A 127 -12.65 15.78 7.08
CA LEU A 127 -12.15 17.02 7.66
C LEU A 127 -10.65 16.93 7.97
N ASP A 128 -9.97 18.07 8.04
CA ASP A 128 -8.55 18.07 8.41
C ASP A 128 -8.36 17.55 9.85
N ARG A 129 -7.40 16.64 10.02
CA ARG A 129 -7.10 15.94 11.29
C ARG A 129 -8.31 15.20 11.87
N GLU A 130 -9.04 14.48 11.02
CA GLU A 130 -10.22 13.69 11.41
C GLU A 130 -9.87 12.23 11.72
N TYR A 131 -10.58 11.63 12.69
CA TYR A 131 -10.70 10.18 12.79
C TYR A 131 -11.95 9.72 12.06
N ARG A 132 -11.76 8.80 11.10
CA ARG A 132 -12.83 8.15 10.36
C ARG A 132 -12.95 6.70 10.82
N PHE A 133 -14.18 6.28 11.10
CA PHE A 133 -14.52 4.93 11.48
C PHE A 133 -15.25 4.23 10.34
N PHE A 134 -14.97 2.95 10.17
CA PHE A 134 -15.65 2.07 9.21
C PHE A 134 -16.06 0.81 9.95
N GLU A 135 -17.29 0.39 9.71
CA GLU A 135 -17.86 -0.86 10.21
C GLU A 135 -18.68 -1.44 9.07
N PHE A 136 -18.34 -2.66 8.67
CA PHE A 136 -19.02 -3.33 7.58
C PHE A 136 -19.01 -4.83 7.73
N GLU A 137 -20.04 -5.42 7.17
CA GLU A 137 -20.16 -6.83 6.95
C GLU A 137 -19.84 -7.12 5.48
N PHE A 138 -19.17 -8.25 5.25
CA PHE A 138 -18.89 -8.73 3.91
C PHE A 138 -19.04 -10.24 3.82
N GLN A 139 -19.50 -10.70 2.66
CA GLN A 139 -19.63 -12.13 2.36
C GLN A 139 -18.99 -12.42 1.01
N PRO A 140 -17.83 -13.10 0.99
CA PRO A 140 -17.21 -13.56 -0.24
C PRO A 140 -18.12 -14.53 -1.00
N GLU A 141 -18.11 -14.46 -2.33
CA GLU A 141 -18.89 -15.37 -3.16
C GLU A 141 -18.50 -16.83 -2.89
N GLY A 142 -19.50 -17.67 -2.63
CA GLY A 142 -19.33 -19.08 -2.24
C GLY A 142 -18.99 -19.30 -0.76
N ALA A 143 -18.93 -18.26 0.07
CA ALA A 143 -18.88 -18.41 1.52
C ALA A 143 -20.30 -18.47 2.11
N ASP A 144 -20.52 -19.36 3.08
CA ASP A 144 -21.80 -19.44 3.83
C ASP A 144 -21.81 -18.54 5.08
N THR A 145 -20.70 -17.85 5.36
CA THR A 145 -20.50 -17.03 6.56
C THR A 145 -20.32 -15.57 6.17
N VAL A 146 -21.05 -14.69 6.86
CA VAL A 146 -20.84 -13.24 6.82
C VAL A 146 -19.75 -12.88 7.84
N TYR A 147 -18.80 -12.07 7.43
CA TYR A 147 -17.71 -11.60 8.28
C TYR A 147 -17.88 -10.11 8.59
N GLU A 148 -17.56 -9.73 9.82
CA GLU A 148 -17.58 -8.33 10.25
C GLU A 148 -16.16 -7.77 10.27
N HIS A 149 -16.01 -6.53 9.82
CA HIS A 149 -14.76 -5.78 9.90
C HIS A 149 -15.01 -4.38 10.43
N THR A 150 -14.21 -3.98 11.43
CA THR A 150 -14.18 -2.62 11.94
C THR A 150 -12.77 -2.07 11.83
N MET A 151 -12.64 -0.85 11.32
CA MET A 151 -11.37 -0.15 11.25
C MET A 151 -11.51 1.34 11.57
N LYS A 152 -10.42 1.93 12.04
CA LYS A 152 -10.29 3.37 12.28
C LYS A 152 -9.05 3.88 11.58
N VAL A 153 -9.18 5.02 10.89
CA VAL A 153 -8.06 5.73 10.27
C VAL A 153 -8.02 7.17 10.76
N GLN A 154 -6.82 7.74 10.80
CA GLN A 154 -6.62 9.18 10.98
C GLN A 154 -6.22 9.79 9.64
N LEU A 155 -6.87 10.90 9.28
CA LEU A 155 -6.70 11.56 7.98
C LEU A 155 -6.25 13.00 8.16
N TRP A 156 -5.41 13.44 7.23
CA TRP A 156 -4.93 14.81 7.16
C TRP A 156 -5.27 15.36 5.79
N ARG A 157 -5.73 16.62 5.76
CA ARG A 157 -5.96 17.29 4.48
C ARG A 157 -4.65 17.35 3.71
N GLN A 158 -4.71 17.01 2.43
CA GLN A 158 -3.55 17.08 1.55
C GLN A 158 -3.36 18.52 1.07
N GLU A 159 -2.11 18.97 0.94
CA GLU A 159 -1.77 20.28 0.36
C GLU A 159 -1.84 20.27 -1.17
#